data_AF-A0A251VFM3-F1
#
_entry.id   AF-A0A251VFM3-F1
#
_cell.length_a   1.000
_cell.length_b   1.000
_cell.length_c   1.000
_cell.angle_alpha   90.00
_cell.angle_beta   90.00
_cell.angle_gamma   90.00
#
_symmetry.space_group_name_H-M   'P 1'
#
loop_
_entity.id
_entity.type
_entity.pdbx_description
1 polymer ?
#
loop_
_entity_poly.entity_id
_entity_poly.type
_entity_poly.pdbx_seq_one_letter_code
_entity_poly.pdbx_strand_id
1 'polypeptide(L)'
;MPSMRSTVLGWTCMGSVPTIKALFKFALTAVEAAKAAQWLLCKSTIALESATFNLFPNLVAISPLLASNRLVKQAGHFWNEDMTCLEWLDQQTVCSVVCVVFGSFTIFNQT
;
A
#
# COMPACT_ATOMS: atom_id res chain seq x y z
N MET A 1 -16.32 9.28 3.97
CA MET A 1 -15.79 8.46 2.85
C MET A 1 -16.68 8.64 1.63
N PRO A 2 -16.13 8.69 0.42
CA PRO A 2 -16.94 8.67 -0.80
C PRO A 2 -17.74 7.36 -0.89
N SER A 3 -18.87 7.39 -1.58
CA SER A 3 -19.64 6.18 -1.88
C SER A 3 -18.76 5.19 -2.65
N MET A 4 -18.71 3.95 -2.17
CA MET A 4 -17.89 2.88 -2.76
C MET A 4 -18.76 1.66 -3.04
N ARG A 5 -18.59 1.08 -4.23
CA ARG A 5 -19.25 -0.20 -4.57
C ARG A 5 -18.56 -1.31 -3.77
N SER A 6 -19.33 -2.21 -3.16
CA SER A 6 -18.75 -3.36 -2.43
C SER A 6 -17.88 -4.27 -3.31
N THR A 7 -18.11 -4.26 -4.62
CA THR A 7 -17.37 -5.04 -5.61
C THR A 7 -15.94 -4.52 -5.89
N VAL A 8 -15.59 -3.33 -5.42
CA VAL A 8 -14.23 -2.74 -5.61
C VAL A 8 -13.37 -2.80 -4.36
N LEU A 9 -13.83 -3.48 -3.30
CA LEU A 9 -13.06 -3.62 -2.07
C LEU A 9 -11.85 -4.54 -2.31
N GLY A 10 -10.69 -4.21 -1.75
CA GLY A 10 -9.43 -4.89 -2.09
C GLY A 10 -9.43 -6.41 -1.86
N TRP A 11 -10.29 -6.95 -1.01
CA TRP A 11 -10.44 -8.40 -0.83
C TRP A 11 -11.33 -9.09 -1.87
N THR A 12 -12.16 -8.35 -2.62
CA THR A 12 -13.05 -8.94 -3.63
C THR A 12 -12.33 -9.27 -4.95
N CYS A 13 -11.12 -8.75 -5.16
CA CYS A 13 -10.29 -9.07 -6.33
C CYS A 13 -9.28 -10.21 -6.10
N MET A 14 -9.22 -10.82 -4.91
CA MET A 14 -8.19 -11.82 -4.56
C MET A 14 -8.58 -13.29 -4.85
N GLY A 15 -9.30 -13.54 -5.94
CA GLY A 15 -9.56 -14.90 -6.43
C GLY A 15 -10.90 -15.50 -5.97
N SER A 16 -10.88 -16.78 -5.53
CA SER A 16 -12.09 -17.58 -5.31
C SER A 16 -12.94 -17.11 -4.11
N VAL A 17 -14.25 -17.43 -4.11
CA VAL A 17 -15.16 -17.11 -2.98
C VAL A 17 -14.63 -17.60 -1.62
N PRO A 18 -14.05 -18.81 -1.48
CA PRO A 18 -13.39 -19.22 -0.23
C PRO A 18 -12.25 -18.30 0.21
N THR A 19 -11.39 -17.88 -0.72
CA THR A 19 -10.27 -16.96 -0.44
C THR A 19 -10.77 -15.61 0.05
N ILE A 20 -11.78 -15.05 -0.63
CA ILE A 20 -12.43 -13.79 -0.26
C ILE A 20 -12.99 -13.89 1.17
N LYS A 21 -13.69 -14.98 1.50
CA LYS A 21 -14.24 -15.22 2.85
C LYS A 21 -13.14 -15.30 3.92
N ALA A 22 -12.02 -15.95 3.62
CA ALA A 22 -10.89 -16.06 4.54
C ALA A 22 -10.25 -14.69 4.81
N LEU A 23 -10.00 -13.89 3.77
CA LEU A 23 -9.45 -12.54 3.87
C LEU A 23 -10.38 -11.60 4.65
N PHE A 24 -11.69 -11.66 4.38
CA PHE A 24 -12.66 -10.85 5.11
C PHE A 24 -12.70 -11.19 6.61
N LYS A 25 -12.68 -12.49 6.96
CA LYS A 25 -12.57 -12.93 8.35
C LYS A 25 -11.28 -12.45 9.00
N PHE A 26 -10.16 -12.55 8.29
CA PHE A 26 -8.86 -12.05 8.77
C PHE A 26 -8.92 -10.54 9.07
N ALA A 27 -9.49 -9.74 8.16
CA ALA A 27 -9.64 -8.30 8.35
C ALA A 27 -10.51 -7.98 9.58
N LEU A 28 -11.62 -8.70 9.78
CA LEU A 28 -12.47 -8.52 10.96
C LEU A 28 -11.71 -8.83 12.26
N THR A 29 -11.00 -9.95 12.30
CA THR A 29 -10.19 -10.32 13.46
C THR A 29 -9.09 -9.29 13.73
N ALA A 30 -8.44 -8.76 12.69
CA ALA A 30 -7.42 -7.71 12.84
C ALA A 30 -8.01 -6.42 13.43
N VAL A 31 -9.21 -6.01 12.99
CA VAL A 31 -9.91 -4.84 13.56
C VAL A 31 -10.24 -5.05 15.03
N GLU A 32 -10.70 -6.25 15.41
CA GLU A 32 -10.99 -6.53 16.81
C GLU A 32 -9.72 -6.59 17.67
N ALA A 33 -8.65 -7.21 17.18
CA ALA A 33 -7.36 -7.21 17.87
C ALA A 33 -6.78 -5.79 18.02
N ALA A 34 -6.98 -4.92 17.03
CA ALA A 34 -6.53 -3.54 17.06
C ALA A 34 -7.16 -2.71 18.20
N LYS A 35 -8.35 -3.08 18.70
CA LYS A 35 -8.99 -2.41 19.84
C LYS A 35 -8.22 -2.61 21.15
N ALA A 36 -7.44 -3.69 21.26
CA ALA A 36 -6.60 -3.96 22.43
C ALA A 36 -5.23 -3.24 22.35
N ALA A 37 -4.88 -2.64 21.21
CA ALA A 37 -3.61 -1.94 21.04
C ALA A 37 -3.66 -0.55 21.67
N GLN A 38 -2.62 -0.19 22.42
CA GLN A 38 -2.47 1.15 22.97
C GLN A 38 -2.26 2.21 21.88
N TRP A 39 -1.51 1.85 20.83
CA TRP A 39 -1.24 2.70 19.68
C TRP A 39 -1.39 1.92 18.38
N LEU A 40 -1.94 2.59 17.37
CA LEU A 40 -2.02 2.09 16.01
C LEU A 40 -1.07 2.90 15.15
N LEU A 41 -0.05 2.26 14.59
CA LEU A 41 0.90 2.94 13.72
C LEU A 41 0.34 3.01 12.30
N CYS A 42 0.22 4.21 11.77
CA CYS A 42 -0.31 4.47 10.42
C CYS A 42 0.78 5.04 9.52
N LYS A 43 1.08 4.34 8.42
CA LYS A 43 1.98 4.82 7.37
C LYS A 43 1.29 5.89 6.50
N SER A 44 0.96 7.00 7.14
CA SER A 44 0.34 8.19 6.53
C SER A 44 0.88 9.45 7.23
N THR A 45 0.53 10.62 6.71
CA THR A 45 0.88 11.91 7.30
C THR A 45 -0.37 12.63 7.76
N ILE A 46 -0.25 13.44 8.80
CA ILE A 46 -1.37 14.25 9.31
C ILE A 46 -1.90 15.19 8.22
N ALA A 47 -1.02 15.73 7.37
CA ALA A 47 -1.43 16.62 6.28
C ALA A 47 -2.34 15.94 5.24
N LEU A 48 -2.16 14.64 5.00
CA LEU A 48 -2.99 13.88 4.05
C LEU A 48 -4.31 13.43 4.66
N GLU A 49 -4.34 13.12 5.96
CA GLU A 49 -5.51 12.49 6.61
C GLU A 49 -5.89 13.14 7.95
N SER A 50 -5.81 14.47 8.03
CA SER A 50 -6.01 15.22 9.29
C SER A 50 -7.32 14.86 10.00
N ALA A 51 -8.42 14.73 9.26
CA ALA A 51 -9.71 14.34 9.83
C ALA A 51 -9.67 12.96 10.51
N THR A 52 -8.95 12.00 9.93
CA THR A 52 -8.79 10.66 10.49
C THR A 52 -8.00 10.70 11.80
N PHE A 53 -6.86 11.38 11.82
CA PHE A 53 -6.03 11.49 13.04
C PHE A 53 -6.73 12.26 14.17
N ASN A 54 -7.59 13.24 13.83
CA ASN A 54 -8.42 13.92 14.82
C ASN A 54 -9.50 13.02 15.43
N LEU A 55 -10.06 12.08 14.65
CA LEU A 55 -11.08 11.14 15.11
C LEU A 55 -10.51 9.97 15.93
N PHE A 56 -9.28 9.57 15.64
CA PHE A 56 -8.64 8.41 16.25
C PHE A 56 -7.34 8.82 16.96
N PRO A 57 -7.39 9.29 18.22
CA PRO A 57 -6.23 9.86 18.91
C PRO A 57 -5.13 8.83 19.23
N ASN A 58 -5.45 7.53 19.21
CA ASN A 58 -4.48 6.44 19.35
C ASN A 58 -3.79 6.06 18.03
N LEU A 59 -4.17 6.68 16.90
CA LEU A 59 -3.54 6.48 15.60
C LEU A 59 -2.35 7.43 15.45
N VAL A 60 -1.14 6.88 15.27
CA VAL A 60 0.11 7.62 15.17
C VAL A 60 0.61 7.61 13.74
N ALA A 61 0.74 8.79 13.14
CA ALA A 61 1.33 8.97 11.81
C ALA A 61 2.85 8.71 11.86
N ILE A 62 3.35 7.80 11.04
CA ILE A 62 4.80 7.46 10.97
C ILE A 62 5.43 7.76 9.61
N SER A 63 4.76 8.49 8.71
CA SER A 63 5.31 8.82 7.39
C SER A 63 6.10 10.14 7.34
N PRO A 64 7.07 10.26 6.41
CA PRO A 64 7.47 9.22 5.46
C PRO A 64 8.43 8.21 6.09
N LEU A 65 8.04 6.93 6.06
CA LEU A 65 8.99 5.83 6.17
C LEU A 65 9.74 5.76 4.84
N LEU A 66 10.70 6.66 4.65
CA LEU A 66 11.65 6.56 3.56
C LEU A 66 12.39 5.23 3.74
N ALA A 67 12.50 4.46 2.67
CA ALA A 67 13.42 3.33 2.64
C ALA A 67 14.78 3.88 3.08
N SER A 68 15.24 3.43 4.24
CA SER A 68 16.39 3.96 4.99
C SER A 68 17.48 4.41 4.03
N ASN A 69 17.87 5.69 4.07
CA ASN A 69 19.00 6.34 3.38
C ASN A 69 19.33 5.78 1.99
N ARG A 70 19.41 6.60 0.94
CA ARG A 70 19.83 6.22 -0.44
C ARG A 70 21.12 5.35 -0.57
N LEU A 71 21.82 5.09 0.54
CA LEU A 71 23.02 4.28 0.72
C LEU A 71 22.78 2.87 1.34
N VAL A 72 21.62 2.58 1.92
CA VAL A 72 21.34 1.28 2.56
C VAL A 72 20.47 0.43 1.62
N LYS A 73 20.95 -0.78 1.35
CA LYS A 73 20.29 -1.78 0.50
C LYS A 73 18.83 -1.98 0.97
N GLN A 74 17.88 -1.71 0.09
CA GLN A 74 16.46 -1.95 0.40
C GLN A 74 16.24 -3.46 0.65
N ALA A 75 15.63 -3.79 1.78
CA ALA A 75 15.30 -5.16 2.15
C ALA A 75 13.82 -5.44 1.92
N GLY A 76 13.46 -6.72 1.68
CA GLY A 76 12.07 -7.15 1.50
C GLY A 76 11.56 -7.16 0.05
N HIS A 77 12.45 -6.99 -0.93
CA HIS A 77 12.13 -7.20 -2.34
C HIS A 77 12.05 -8.68 -2.69
N PHE A 78 11.15 -9.04 -3.61
CA PHE A 78 11.07 -10.40 -4.15
C PHE A 78 12.23 -10.75 -5.08
N TRP A 79 12.84 -9.73 -5.70
CA TRP A 79 13.88 -9.87 -6.73
C TRP A 79 15.05 -8.94 -6.45
N ASN A 80 16.20 -9.22 -7.06
CA ASN A 80 17.35 -8.33 -7.01
C ASN A 80 17.06 -7.04 -7.79
N GLU A 81 17.67 -5.95 -7.35
CA GLU A 81 17.56 -4.64 -8.01
C GLU A 81 18.28 -4.67 -9.37
N ASP A 82 17.61 -4.13 -10.38
CA ASP A 82 18.12 -3.99 -11.74
C ASP A 82 18.35 -2.50 -12.05
N MET A 83 19.60 -2.13 -12.26
CA MET A 83 20.01 -0.75 -12.50
C MET A 83 19.86 -0.32 -13.96
N THR A 84 19.64 -1.26 -14.89
CA THR A 84 19.56 -0.95 -16.35
C THR A 84 18.40 0.01 -16.67
N CYS A 85 17.30 -0.08 -15.92
CA CYS A 85 16.17 0.83 -16.04
C CYS A 85 16.54 2.28 -15.68
N LEU A 86 17.40 2.47 -14.66
CA LEU A 86 17.86 3.80 -14.26
C LEU A 86 18.82 4.38 -15.31
N GLU A 87 19.74 3.58 -15.84
CA GLU A 87 20.63 4.00 -16.93
C GLU A 87 19.87 4.42 -18.19
N TRP A 88 18.75 3.75 -18.51
CA TRP A 88 17.87 4.15 -19.61
C TRP A 88 17.11 5.45 -19.31
N LEU A 89 16.64 5.63 -18.07
CA LEU A 89 15.93 6.85 -17.64
C LEU A 89 16.83 8.09 -17.71
N ASP A 90 18.12 7.96 -17.40
CA ASP A 90 19.10 9.05 -17.44
C ASP A 90 19.30 9.64 -18.86
N GLN A 91 18.92 8.90 -19.91
CA GLN A 91 19.02 9.33 -21.30
C GLN A 91 17.76 10.08 -21.80
N GLN A 92 16.67 10.09 -21.02
CA GLN A 92 15.42 10.71 -21.43
C GLN A 92 15.38 12.20 -21.05
N THR A 93 14.58 12.98 -21.78
CA THR A 93 14.36 14.38 -21.40
C THR A 93 13.59 14.46 -20.08
N VAL A 94 13.85 15.51 -19.29
CA VAL A 94 13.19 15.70 -17.99
C VAL A 94 11.68 15.70 -18.15
N CYS A 95 10.99 14.94 -17.29
CA CYS A 95 9.52 14.81 -17.27
C CYS A 95 8.89 14.25 -18.57
N SER A 96 9.63 13.49 -19.38
CA SER A 96 9.11 12.88 -20.63
C SER A 96 8.60 11.44 -20.47
N VAL A 97 8.96 10.76 -19.38
CA VAL A 97 8.64 9.35 -19.16
C VAL A 97 7.44 9.20 -18.25
N VAL A 98 6.52 8.31 -18.63
CA VAL A 98 5.38 7.92 -17.80
C VAL A 98 5.69 6.59 -17.10
N CYS A 99 5.67 6.59 -15.77
CA CYS A 99 5.80 5.36 -14.98
C CYS A 99 4.43 4.67 -14.84
N VAL A 100 4.34 3.42 -15.28
CA VAL A 100 3.12 2.60 -15.15
C VAL A 100 3.44 1.38 -14.28
N VAL A 101 2.80 1.30 -13.11
CA VAL A 101 3.01 0.22 -12.13
C VAL A 101 1.69 -0.23 -11.52
N PHE A 102 1.51 -1.54 -11.35
CA PHE A 102 0.31 -2.14 -10.75
C PHE A 102 0.58 -2.80 -9.38
N GLY A 103 1.77 -2.58 -8.81
CA GLY A 103 2.21 -3.21 -7.57
C GLY A 103 2.64 -4.66 -7.74
N SER A 104 2.83 -5.38 -6.63
CA SER A 104 3.32 -6.76 -6.60
C SER A 104 2.28 -7.82 -6.99
N PHE A 105 1.00 -7.45 -7.07
CA PHE A 105 -0.08 -8.35 -7.44
C PHE A 105 -1.10 -7.60 -8.29
N THR A 106 -1.38 -8.13 -9.48
CA THR A 106 -2.41 -7.60 -10.40
C THR A 106 -3.02 -8.75 -11.20
N ILE A 107 -4.31 -8.63 -11.53
CA ILE A 107 -5.02 -9.59 -12.38
C ILE A 107 -5.39 -8.88 -13.66
N PHE A 108 -4.86 -9.36 -14.78
CA PHE A 108 -5.27 -8.94 -16.12
C PHE A 108 -6.36 -9.90 -16.63
N ASN A 109 -7.48 -9.34 -17.06
CA ASN A 109 -8.47 -10.08 -17.82
C ASN A 109 -8.30 -9.70 -19.29
N GLN A 110 -7.93 -10.66 -20.13
CA GLN A 110 -7.98 -10.47 -21.58
C GLN A 110 -9.43 -10.68 -21.99
N THR A 111 -10.18 -9.58 -22.15
CA THR A 111 -11.39 -9.59 -22.98
C THR A 111 -11.02 -9.76 -24.44
#